data_AF-A0A2W4SFF4-F1
#
_entry.id   AF-A0A2W4SFF4-F1
#
_cell.length_a   1.000
_cell.length_b   1.000
_cell.length_c   1.000
_cell.angle_alpha   90.00
_cell.angle_beta   90.00
_cell.angle_gamma   90.00
#
_symmetry.space_group_name_H-M   'P 1'
#
loop_
_entity.id
_entity.type
_entity.pdbx_description
1 polymer ?
#
loop_
_entity_poly.entity_id
_entity_poly.type
_entity_poly.pdbx_seq_one_letter_code
_entity_poly.pdbx_strand_id
1 'polypeptide(L)'
;MRRAKNGPYLPVAIFMKDGEMKAAVGKEFVDPNDVWLHAVKNPVSEADYKYALQRGHFPDEPPPRTVGDNNPPSSIEELIPLETQEALDWLKSIGEIKSQQDADIAGNRVTELRRLKKEAETAHATEKKPILEAGRKIDGKWKPLISSVDDTVRALLNAVNRWGAAERARLAREAEEARKKAEAEAEAKRREAASKGQPEPEDVPLPLEPAPPPKIQVGGARGAKIGFRTETIAVIEDYAAALQHFAEHEEIKSCIQKLANRAAKAGMQVPGVKIEKVQKAV
;
A
#
# COMPACT_ATOMS: atom_id res chain seq x y z
N MET A 1 29.87 33.40 2.56
CA MET A 1 28.85 33.67 3.61
C MET A 1 27.48 33.91 3.00
N ARG A 2 26.38 33.43 3.61
CA ARG A 2 25.02 33.82 3.22
C ARG A 2 24.49 34.91 4.17
N ARG A 3 23.85 35.96 3.63
CA ARG A 3 23.21 37.01 4.45
C ARG A 3 21.79 36.70 4.88
N ALA A 4 21.09 35.87 4.12
CA ALA A 4 19.76 35.36 4.43
C ALA A 4 19.79 33.83 4.48
N LYS A 5 18.85 33.21 5.21
CA LYS A 5 18.77 31.75 5.40
C LYS A 5 18.79 30.97 4.07
N ASN A 6 18.27 31.56 2.99
CA ASN A 6 18.21 30.99 1.64
C ASN A 6 18.87 31.91 0.58
N GLY A 7 19.70 32.86 0.99
CA GLY A 7 20.41 33.74 0.04
C GLY A 7 21.61 33.05 -0.63
N PRO A 8 22.15 33.61 -1.73
CA PRO A 8 23.35 33.08 -2.38
C PRO A 8 24.57 33.15 -1.45
N TYR A 9 25.55 32.27 -1.66
CA TYR A 9 26.83 32.41 -0.97
C TYR A 9 27.61 33.58 -1.59
N LEU A 10 27.99 34.53 -0.74
CA LEU A 10 28.80 35.69 -1.12
C LEU A 10 30.26 35.48 -0.72
N PRO A 11 31.22 35.88 -1.58
CA PRO A 11 32.64 35.81 -1.27
C PRO A 11 33.00 36.78 -0.14
N VAL A 12 33.91 36.37 0.74
CA VAL A 12 34.37 37.19 1.86
C VAL A 12 35.88 37.38 1.76
N ALA A 13 36.34 38.62 1.90
CA ALA A 13 37.76 38.93 2.00
C ALA A 13 38.03 39.87 3.16
N ILE A 14 39.15 39.64 3.85
CA ILE A 14 39.70 40.53 4.88
C ILE A 14 41.07 40.94 4.40
N PHE A 15 41.34 42.25 4.32
CA PHE A 15 42.57 42.79 3.77
C PHE A 15 42.96 44.12 4.43
N MET A 16 44.25 44.45 4.36
CA MET A 16 44.76 45.73 4.83
C MET A 16 44.63 46.78 3.71
N LYS A 17 44.04 47.92 4.03
CA LYS A 17 43.94 49.06 3.10
C LYS A 17 44.19 50.35 3.89
N ASP A 18 45.16 51.14 3.44
CA ASP A 18 45.56 52.41 4.07
C ASP A 18 45.95 52.27 5.55
N GLY A 19 46.54 51.14 5.93
CA GLY A 19 46.96 50.85 7.31
C GLY A 19 45.86 50.33 8.23
N GLU A 20 44.62 50.25 7.75
CA GLU A 20 43.47 49.72 8.49
C GLU A 20 43.03 48.37 7.94
N MET A 21 42.58 47.47 8.82
CA MET A 21 41.97 46.21 8.42
C MET A 21 40.54 46.48 7.94
N LYS A 22 40.23 46.05 6.71
CA LYS A 22 38.90 46.15 6.11
C LYS A 22 38.43 44.79 5.67
N ALA A 23 37.13 44.59 5.64
CA ALA A 23 36.52 43.38 5.12
C ALA A 23 35.43 43.69 4.11
N ALA A 24 35.21 42.76 3.19
CA ALA A 24 34.15 42.83 2.20
C ALA A 24 33.39 41.51 2.16
N VAL A 25 32.07 41.61 1.98
CA VAL A 25 31.17 40.51 1.66
C VAL A 25 30.52 40.82 0.31
N GLY A 26 30.87 40.08 -0.73
CA GLY A 26 30.56 40.45 -2.10
C GLY A 26 31.19 41.78 -2.46
N LYS A 27 30.38 42.74 -2.91
CA LYS A 27 30.83 44.10 -3.27
C LYS A 27 30.71 45.12 -2.13
N GLU A 28 30.21 44.72 -0.97
CA GLU A 28 29.95 45.60 0.16
C GLU A 28 31.05 45.48 1.22
N PHE A 29 31.51 46.62 1.73
CA PHE A 29 32.41 46.67 2.89
C PHE A 29 31.63 46.43 4.18
N VAL A 30 32.22 45.65 5.08
CA VAL A 30 31.67 45.32 6.40
C VAL A 30 32.77 45.41 7.46
N ASP A 31 32.38 45.40 8.74
CA ASP A 31 33.33 45.31 9.85
C ASP A 31 34.08 43.96 9.78
N PRO A 32 35.43 43.94 9.83
CA PRO A 32 36.20 42.70 9.86
C PRO A 32 35.79 41.74 10.98
N ASN A 33 35.37 42.24 12.14
CA ASN A 33 35.02 41.41 13.29
C ASN A 33 33.75 40.58 13.05
N ASP A 34 32.81 41.09 12.26
CA ASP A 34 31.55 40.42 11.94
C ASP A 34 31.74 39.18 11.06
N VAL A 35 32.84 39.15 10.30
CA VAL A 35 33.09 38.11 9.29
C VAL A 35 34.33 37.26 9.57
N TRP A 36 35.17 37.67 10.51
CA TRP A 36 36.42 36.99 10.87
C TRP A 36 36.23 35.49 11.10
N LEU A 37 35.29 35.11 11.97
CA LEU A 37 35.04 33.70 12.29
C LEU A 37 34.54 32.89 11.09
N HIS A 38 33.80 33.52 10.18
CA HIS A 38 33.34 32.85 8.96
C HIS A 38 34.51 32.64 7.99
N ALA A 39 35.33 33.68 7.76
CA ALA A 39 36.47 33.65 6.86
C ALA A 39 37.52 32.61 7.29
N VAL A 40 37.80 32.51 8.59
CA VAL A 40 38.73 31.51 9.14
C VAL A 40 38.22 30.08 8.98
N LYS A 41 36.90 29.86 9.11
CA LYS A 41 36.30 28.52 9.00
C LYS A 41 36.07 28.06 7.56
N ASN A 42 36.01 28.99 6.61
CA ASN A 42 35.69 28.71 5.21
C ASN A 42 36.74 29.38 4.30
N PRO A 43 38.01 28.96 4.36
CA PRO A 43 39.04 29.52 3.50
C PRO A 43 38.75 29.19 2.04
N VAL A 44 38.81 30.20 1.18
CA VAL A 44 38.66 30.08 -0.27
C VAL A 44 39.92 30.61 -0.95
N SER A 45 40.28 30.05 -2.11
CA SER A 45 41.44 30.55 -2.85
C SER A 45 41.17 31.97 -3.37
N GLU A 46 42.23 32.76 -3.58
CA GLU A 46 42.08 34.10 -4.17
C GLU A 46 41.46 34.02 -5.58
N ALA A 47 41.75 32.96 -6.32
CA ALA A 47 41.16 32.70 -7.65
C ALA A 47 39.65 32.47 -7.56
N ASP A 48 39.18 31.63 -6.63
CA ASP A 48 37.76 31.35 -6.44
C ASP A 48 37.01 32.56 -5.87
N TYR A 49 37.67 33.33 -4.99
CA TYR A 49 37.16 34.62 -4.51
C TYR A 49 36.94 35.59 -5.67
N LYS A 50 37.94 35.78 -6.54
CA LYS A 50 37.83 36.67 -7.71
C LYS A 50 36.77 36.16 -8.69
N TYR A 51 36.70 34.86 -8.90
CA TYR A 51 35.66 34.22 -9.72
C TYR A 51 34.27 34.56 -9.17
N ALA A 52 34.04 34.32 -7.89
CA ALA A 52 32.76 34.59 -7.24
C ALA A 52 32.40 36.08 -7.22
N LEU A 53 33.37 36.97 -7.03
CA LEU A 53 33.16 38.41 -7.07
C LEU A 53 32.73 38.90 -8.47
N GLN A 54 33.28 38.29 -9.52
CA GLN A 54 32.99 38.64 -10.91
C GLN A 54 31.70 37.99 -11.43
N ARG A 55 31.50 36.71 -11.13
CA ARG A 55 30.44 35.86 -11.68
C ARG A 55 29.18 35.79 -10.81
N GLY A 56 29.29 36.17 -9.53
CA GLY A 56 28.18 36.15 -8.58
C GLY A 56 27.88 34.79 -7.96
N HIS A 57 28.72 33.78 -8.22
CA HIS A 57 28.65 32.42 -7.64
C HIS A 57 30.04 31.81 -7.58
N PHE A 58 30.28 30.87 -6.67
CA PHE A 58 31.55 30.15 -6.59
C PHE A 58 31.70 29.11 -7.72
N PRO A 59 32.94 28.69 -8.06
CA PRO A 59 33.19 27.73 -9.14
C PRO A 59 32.55 26.35 -8.93
N ASP A 60 32.37 25.94 -7.66
CA ASP A 60 31.71 24.72 -7.22
C ASP A 60 30.19 24.90 -6.98
N GLU A 61 29.69 26.12 -7.18
CA GLU A 61 28.26 26.39 -7.25
C GLU A 61 27.75 26.21 -8.67
N PRO A 62 26.51 25.70 -8.82
CA PRO A 62 25.87 25.69 -10.12
C PRO A 62 25.78 27.12 -10.68
N PRO A 63 25.87 27.29 -12.02
CA PRO A 63 25.77 28.61 -12.63
C PRO A 63 24.43 29.27 -12.26
N PRO A 64 24.42 30.56 -11.89
CA PRO A 64 23.23 31.27 -11.46
C PRO A 64 22.26 31.35 -12.64
N ARG A 65 20.97 31.29 -12.32
CA ARG A 65 19.90 31.39 -13.31
C ARG A 65 20.11 32.62 -14.20
N THR A 66 19.97 32.45 -15.51
CA THR A 66 19.82 33.57 -16.45
C THR A 66 18.67 34.44 -15.95
N VAL A 67 18.99 35.68 -15.58
CA VAL A 67 18.04 36.66 -15.03
C VAL A 67 17.00 36.97 -16.11
N GLY A 68 15.85 36.31 -16.01
CA GLY A 68 14.61 36.64 -16.71
C GLY A 68 13.53 36.86 -15.66
N ASP A 69 13.02 38.10 -15.62
CA ASP A 69 11.92 38.65 -14.83
C ASP A 69 11.96 38.51 -13.29
N ASN A 70 11.74 39.65 -12.63
CA ASN A 70 11.97 39.92 -11.22
C ASN A 70 10.90 39.32 -10.27
N ASN A 71 10.48 38.08 -10.53
CA ASN A 71 9.59 37.33 -9.65
C ASN A 71 10.15 35.93 -9.38
N PRO A 72 11.16 35.80 -8.50
CA PRO A 72 11.71 34.49 -8.16
C PRO A 72 10.61 33.61 -7.55
N PRO A 73 10.54 32.31 -7.92
CA PRO A 73 9.57 31.38 -7.35
C PRO A 73 9.69 31.39 -5.82
N SER A 74 8.57 31.60 -5.16
CA SER A 74 8.53 31.93 -3.71
C SER A 74 8.02 30.78 -2.85
N SER A 75 7.35 29.80 -3.47
CA SER A 75 6.84 28.61 -2.79
C SER A 75 7.71 27.38 -3.08
N ILE A 76 7.76 26.44 -2.12
CA ILE A 76 8.46 25.15 -2.29
C ILE A 76 7.87 24.31 -3.44
N GLU A 77 6.59 24.51 -3.74
CA GLU A 77 5.86 23.84 -4.83
C GLU A 77 6.36 24.28 -6.21
N GLU A 78 6.71 25.56 -6.36
CA GLU A 78 7.29 26.10 -7.60
C GLU A 78 8.79 25.83 -7.69
N LEU A 79 9.49 25.84 -6.55
CA LEU A 79 10.94 25.66 -6.49
C LEU A 79 11.41 24.23 -6.79
N ILE A 80 10.71 23.21 -6.26
CA ILE A 80 11.14 21.81 -6.42
C ILE A 80 11.22 21.37 -7.89
N PRO A 81 10.19 21.59 -8.73
CA PRO A 81 10.26 21.21 -10.15
C PRO A 81 11.38 21.92 -10.89
N LEU A 82 11.58 23.21 -10.60
CA LEU A 82 12.62 24.02 -11.24
C LEU A 82 14.02 23.52 -10.88
N GLU A 83 14.31 23.35 -9.59
CA GLU A 83 15.62 22.86 -9.12
C GLU A 83 15.92 21.43 -9.59
N THR A 84 14.89 20.58 -9.65
CA THR A 84 15.03 19.22 -10.18
C THR A 84 15.38 19.25 -11.66
N GLN A 85 14.67 20.07 -12.44
CA GLN A 85 14.89 20.19 -13.88
C GLN A 85 16.26 20.79 -14.17
N GLU A 86 16.67 21.84 -13.47
CA GLU A 86 17.98 22.46 -13.61
C GLU A 86 19.13 21.50 -13.25
N ALA A 87 18.96 20.69 -12.20
CA ALA A 87 19.95 19.67 -11.85
C ALA A 87 20.10 18.60 -12.94
N LEU A 88 18.98 18.18 -13.54
CA LEU A 88 18.98 17.25 -14.66
C LEU A 88 19.58 17.84 -15.92
N ASP A 89 19.27 19.09 -16.24
CA ASP A 89 19.79 19.75 -17.44
C ASP A 89 21.27 20.07 -17.33
N TRP A 90 21.76 20.40 -16.14
CA TRP A 90 23.19 20.46 -15.85
C TRP A 90 23.86 19.09 -16.00
N LEU A 91 23.27 18.01 -15.47
CA LEU A 91 23.85 16.67 -15.62
C LEU A 91 23.92 16.24 -17.10
N LYS A 92 22.88 16.56 -17.88
CA LYS A 92 22.87 16.32 -19.34
C LYS A 92 23.93 17.13 -20.07
N SER A 93 24.18 18.37 -19.66
CA SER A 93 25.14 19.25 -20.34
C SER A 93 26.59 18.79 -20.16
N ILE A 94 26.93 18.24 -18.99
CA ILE A 94 28.26 17.65 -18.74
C ILE A 94 28.36 16.21 -19.24
N GLY A 95 27.24 15.50 -19.33
CA GLY A 95 27.14 14.10 -19.74
C GLY A 95 27.64 13.11 -18.68
N GLU A 96 28.89 13.25 -18.26
CA GLU A 96 29.53 12.41 -17.25
C GLU A 96 30.40 13.28 -16.33
N ILE A 97 30.35 12.99 -15.03
CA ILE A 97 31.16 13.66 -14.00
C ILE A 97 32.61 13.20 -14.16
N LYS A 98 33.51 14.11 -14.57
CA LYS A 98 34.91 13.79 -14.88
C LYS A 98 35.92 14.51 -14.00
N SER A 99 35.48 15.47 -13.20
CA SER A 99 36.34 16.25 -12.32
C SER A 99 35.81 16.31 -10.89
N GLN A 100 36.70 16.65 -9.94
CA GLN A 100 36.32 16.94 -8.56
C GLN A 100 35.31 18.09 -8.50
N GLN A 101 35.47 19.11 -9.36
CA GLN A 101 34.54 20.24 -9.45
C GLN A 101 33.13 19.80 -9.87
N ASP A 102 33.00 18.90 -10.86
CA ASP A 102 31.70 18.33 -11.25
C ASP A 102 31.06 17.55 -10.09
N ALA A 103 31.87 16.80 -9.33
CA ALA A 103 31.40 16.05 -8.17
C ALA A 103 30.92 16.97 -7.04
N ASP A 104 31.62 18.07 -6.78
CA ASP A 104 31.26 19.06 -5.77
C ASP A 104 29.96 19.79 -6.14
N ILE A 105 29.79 20.19 -7.42
CA ILE A 105 28.53 20.77 -7.92
C ILE A 105 27.37 19.77 -7.77
N ALA A 106 27.57 18.50 -8.12
CA ALA A 106 26.56 17.46 -7.92
C ALA A 106 26.19 17.30 -6.44
N GLY A 107 27.18 17.29 -5.55
CA GLY A 107 26.99 17.20 -4.10
C GLY A 107 26.17 18.37 -3.53
N ASN A 108 26.45 19.59 -4.00
CA ASN A 108 25.72 20.80 -3.64
C ASN A 108 24.25 20.73 -4.11
N ARG A 109 24.00 20.31 -5.35
CA ARG A 109 22.63 20.11 -5.88
C ARG A 109 21.86 19.04 -5.12
N VAL A 110 22.49 17.92 -4.77
CA VAL A 110 21.87 16.86 -3.95
C VAL A 110 21.48 17.38 -2.57
N THR A 111 22.35 18.20 -1.94
CA THR A 111 22.07 18.79 -0.63
C THR A 111 20.85 19.69 -0.68
N GLU A 112 20.75 20.53 -1.71
CA GLU A 112 19.62 21.45 -1.87
C GLU A 112 18.30 20.72 -2.16
N LEU A 113 18.30 19.74 -3.07
CA LEU A 113 17.11 18.92 -3.36
C LEU A 113 16.62 18.15 -2.12
N ARG A 114 17.54 17.65 -1.29
CA ARG A 114 17.18 17.00 0.00
C ARG A 114 16.57 17.98 1.00
N ARG A 115 17.07 19.22 1.06
CA ARG A 115 16.49 20.29 1.90
C ARG A 115 15.06 20.57 1.47
N LEU A 116 14.83 20.83 0.17
CA LEU A 116 13.51 21.12 -0.38
C LEU A 116 12.52 19.97 -0.15
N LYS A 117 12.95 18.72 -0.37
CA LYS A 117 12.13 17.53 -0.07
C LYS A 117 11.66 17.52 1.38
N LYS A 118 12.57 17.75 2.33
CA LYS A 118 12.23 17.74 3.76
C LYS A 118 11.22 18.83 4.12
N GLU A 119 11.34 20.01 3.51
CA GLU A 119 10.39 21.11 3.70
C GLU A 119 9.00 20.75 3.15
N ALA A 120 8.93 20.16 1.96
CA ALA A 120 7.66 19.68 1.38
C ALA A 120 7.00 18.58 2.23
N GLU A 121 7.77 17.60 2.71
CA GLU A 121 7.26 16.56 3.62
C GLU A 121 6.70 17.17 4.92
N THR A 122 7.36 18.19 5.45
CA THR A 122 6.93 18.89 6.67
C THR A 122 5.66 19.70 6.44
N ALA A 123 5.58 20.44 5.33
CA ALA A 123 4.39 21.21 4.96
C ALA A 123 3.18 20.29 4.75
N HIS A 124 3.33 19.24 3.94
CA HIS A 124 2.29 18.24 3.70
C HIS A 124 1.83 17.57 5.00
N ALA A 125 2.76 17.18 5.90
CA ALA A 125 2.39 16.59 7.18
C ALA A 125 1.59 17.56 8.07
N THR A 126 1.97 18.84 8.07
CA THR A 126 1.32 19.89 8.86
C THR A 126 -0.09 20.15 8.37
N GLU A 127 -0.28 20.32 7.06
CA GLU A 127 -1.58 20.56 6.44
C GLU A 127 -2.52 19.36 6.58
N LYS A 128 -1.98 18.14 6.41
CA LYS A 128 -2.77 16.91 6.45
C LYS A 128 -3.16 16.48 7.85
N LYS A 129 -2.40 16.88 8.88
CA LYS A 129 -2.63 16.50 10.27
C LYS A 129 -4.07 16.79 10.76
N PRO A 130 -4.60 18.02 10.68
CA PRO A 130 -5.97 18.31 11.16
C PRO A 130 -7.03 17.53 10.39
N ILE A 131 -6.82 17.26 9.10
CA ILE A 131 -7.75 16.48 8.26
C ILE A 131 -7.77 15.02 8.72
N LEU A 132 -6.61 14.42 8.98
CA LEU A 132 -6.51 13.05 9.49
C LEU A 132 -7.11 12.93 10.90
N GLU A 133 -6.89 13.91 11.77
CA GLU A 133 -7.48 13.94 13.10
C GLU A 133 -9.01 14.07 13.04
N ALA A 134 -9.54 14.92 12.16
CA ALA A 134 -10.98 15.04 11.92
C ALA A 134 -11.57 13.74 11.36
N GLY A 135 -10.90 13.13 10.38
CA GLY A 135 -11.28 11.83 9.82
C GLY A 135 -11.32 10.74 10.88
N ARG A 136 -10.30 10.65 11.73
CA ARG A 136 -10.26 9.69 12.86
C ARG A 136 -11.40 9.89 13.86
N LYS A 137 -11.82 11.14 14.12
CA LYS A 137 -12.97 11.41 15.00
C LYS A 137 -14.28 10.93 14.40
N ILE A 138 -14.48 11.18 13.10
CA ILE A 138 -15.66 10.70 12.37
C ILE A 138 -15.67 9.17 12.36
N ASP A 139 -14.55 8.55 11.99
CA ASP A 139 -14.38 7.10 12.01
C ASP A 139 -14.65 6.52 13.40
N GLY A 140 -14.11 7.13 14.45
CA GLY A 140 -14.32 6.71 15.84
C GLY A 140 -15.78 6.76 16.27
N LYS A 141 -16.57 7.70 15.73
CA LYS A 141 -18.01 7.79 16.00
C LYS A 141 -18.80 6.65 15.31
N TRP A 142 -18.48 6.35 14.06
CA TRP A 142 -19.32 5.48 13.23
C TRP A 142 -18.87 4.02 13.19
N LYS A 143 -17.56 3.75 13.17
CA LYS A 143 -17.02 2.38 13.05
C LYS A 143 -17.53 1.44 14.16
N PRO A 144 -17.56 1.84 15.46
CA PRO A 144 -18.10 0.97 16.50
C PRO A 144 -19.59 0.67 16.32
N LEU A 145 -20.38 1.65 15.85
CA LEU A 145 -21.82 1.46 15.61
C LEU A 145 -22.06 0.50 14.45
N ILE A 146 -21.34 0.70 13.33
CA ILE A 146 -21.43 -0.18 12.15
C ILE A 146 -20.98 -1.60 12.54
N SER A 147 -19.84 -1.74 13.23
CA SER A 147 -19.36 -3.06 13.70
C SER A 147 -20.37 -3.73 14.63
N SER A 148 -20.95 -2.98 15.58
CA SER A 148 -21.97 -3.53 16.48
C SER A 148 -23.22 -4.01 15.73
N VAL A 149 -23.64 -3.29 14.69
CA VAL A 149 -24.75 -3.71 13.83
C VAL A 149 -24.36 -4.96 13.05
N ASP A 150 -23.19 -4.99 12.41
CA ASP A 150 -22.70 -6.14 11.65
C ASP A 150 -22.60 -7.39 12.51
N ASP A 151 -22.07 -7.26 13.73
CA ASP A 151 -21.93 -8.36 14.67
C ASP A 151 -23.30 -8.87 15.15
N THR A 152 -24.24 -7.96 15.38
CA THR A 152 -25.62 -8.33 15.73
C THR A 152 -26.33 -9.03 14.57
N VAL A 153 -26.19 -8.51 13.35
CA VAL A 153 -26.73 -9.13 12.14
C VAL A 153 -26.16 -10.53 11.95
N ARG A 154 -24.83 -10.70 12.09
CA ARG A 154 -24.17 -12.02 12.05
C ARG A 154 -24.73 -12.95 13.12
N ALA A 155 -24.90 -12.48 14.35
CA ALA A 155 -25.45 -13.28 15.44
C ALA A 155 -26.88 -13.76 15.16
N LEU A 156 -27.74 -12.86 14.65
CA LEU A 156 -29.12 -13.17 14.27
C LEU A 156 -29.18 -14.14 13.09
N LEU A 157 -28.41 -13.91 12.03
CA LEU A 157 -28.34 -14.82 10.88
C LEU A 157 -27.82 -16.20 11.30
N ASN A 158 -26.83 -16.28 12.19
CA ASN A 158 -26.35 -17.54 12.74
C ASN A 158 -27.44 -18.29 13.52
N ALA A 159 -28.26 -17.57 14.31
CA ALA A 159 -29.40 -18.17 15.00
C ALA A 159 -30.47 -18.69 14.02
N VAL A 160 -30.80 -17.89 13.00
CA VAL A 160 -31.73 -18.28 11.92
C VAL A 160 -31.20 -19.50 11.16
N ASN A 161 -29.90 -19.57 10.87
CA ASN A 161 -29.26 -20.70 10.23
C ASN A 161 -29.33 -21.97 11.08
N ARG A 162 -29.06 -21.87 12.39
CA ARG A 162 -29.20 -23.01 13.32
C ARG A 162 -30.63 -23.53 13.38
N TRP A 163 -31.61 -22.64 13.50
CA TRP A 163 -33.03 -23.02 13.47
C TRP A 163 -33.41 -23.66 12.13
N GLY A 164 -33.04 -23.04 11.00
CA GLY A 164 -33.36 -23.56 9.68
C GLY A 164 -32.72 -24.93 9.40
N ALA A 165 -31.52 -25.18 9.92
CA ALA A 165 -30.89 -26.49 9.85
C ALA A 165 -31.65 -27.54 10.68
N ALA A 166 -32.04 -27.20 11.91
CA ALA A 166 -32.84 -28.08 12.77
C ALA A 166 -34.21 -28.39 12.15
N GLU A 167 -34.85 -27.38 11.57
CA GLU A 167 -36.16 -27.52 10.93
C GLU A 167 -36.10 -28.39 9.66
N ARG A 168 -35.07 -28.20 8.81
CA ARG A 168 -34.81 -29.12 7.68
C ARG A 168 -34.58 -30.55 8.14
N ALA A 169 -33.83 -30.74 9.23
CA ALA A 169 -33.58 -32.07 9.78
C ALA A 169 -34.84 -32.72 10.36
N ARG A 170 -35.77 -31.93 10.93
CA ARG A 170 -37.08 -32.41 11.38
C ARG A 170 -37.93 -32.86 10.20
N LEU A 171 -38.11 -32.00 9.21
CA LEU A 171 -38.88 -32.31 8.00
C LEU A 171 -38.32 -33.52 7.24
N ALA A 172 -36.99 -33.66 7.18
CA ALA A 172 -36.34 -34.83 6.58
C ALA A 172 -36.66 -36.13 7.35
N ARG A 173 -36.66 -36.09 8.69
CA ARG A 173 -37.05 -37.25 9.52
C ARG A 173 -38.51 -37.62 9.34
N GLU A 174 -39.40 -36.63 9.38
CA GLU A 174 -40.84 -36.86 9.15
C GLU A 174 -41.11 -37.48 7.76
N ALA A 175 -40.41 -36.99 6.73
CA ALA A 175 -40.48 -37.56 5.39
C ALA A 175 -39.92 -39.00 5.33
N GLU A 176 -38.82 -39.29 6.04
CA GLU A 176 -38.24 -40.63 6.11
C GLU A 176 -39.15 -41.61 6.85
N GLU A 177 -39.76 -41.20 7.96
CA GLU A 177 -40.73 -42.01 8.72
C GLU A 177 -41.98 -42.29 7.91
N ALA A 178 -42.50 -41.29 7.18
CA ALA A 178 -43.61 -41.47 6.27
C ALA A 178 -43.26 -42.48 5.16
N ARG A 179 -42.04 -42.42 4.61
CA ARG A 179 -41.55 -43.40 3.63
C ARG A 179 -41.50 -44.81 4.21
N LYS A 180 -40.90 -44.98 5.40
CA LYS A 180 -40.80 -46.27 6.08
C LYS A 180 -42.18 -46.87 6.39
N LYS A 181 -43.15 -46.05 6.81
CA LYS A 181 -44.54 -46.50 7.04
C LYS A 181 -45.23 -46.91 5.75
N ALA A 182 -45.09 -46.12 4.69
CA ALA A 182 -45.67 -46.45 3.39
C ALA A 182 -45.06 -47.74 2.80
N GLU A 183 -43.74 -47.92 2.93
CA GLU A 183 -43.04 -49.13 2.49
C GLU A 183 -43.46 -50.36 3.30
N ALA A 184 -43.56 -50.24 4.63
CA ALA A 184 -44.03 -51.33 5.49
C ALA A 184 -45.50 -51.70 5.23
N GLU A 185 -46.37 -50.72 4.96
CA GLU A 185 -47.78 -50.96 4.59
C GLU A 185 -47.87 -51.65 3.21
N ALA A 186 -47.06 -51.21 2.24
CA ALA A 186 -46.97 -51.85 0.93
C ALA A 186 -46.45 -53.29 1.04
N GLU A 187 -45.44 -53.54 1.86
CA GLU A 187 -44.91 -54.88 2.11
C GLU A 187 -45.91 -55.77 2.85
N ALA A 188 -46.62 -55.24 3.86
CA ALA A 188 -47.67 -55.96 4.56
C ALA A 188 -48.81 -56.38 3.60
N LYS A 189 -49.25 -55.47 2.71
CA LYS A 189 -50.25 -55.79 1.68
C LYS A 189 -49.76 -56.87 0.70
N ARG A 190 -48.48 -56.82 0.28
CA ARG A 190 -47.88 -57.88 -0.57
C ARG A 190 -47.84 -59.23 0.15
N ARG A 191 -47.42 -59.27 1.42
CA ARG A 191 -47.38 -60.49 2.23
C ARG A 191 -48.78 -61.08 2.46
N GLU A 192 -49.77 -60.23 2.71
CA GLU A 192 -51.16 -60.68 2.88
C GLU A 192 -51.73 -61.27 1.58
N ALA A 193 -51.52 -60.63 0.43
CA ALA A 193 -51.92 -61.15 -0.87
C ALA A 193 -51.27 -62.51 -1.18
N ALA A 194 -49.96 -62.64 -0.92
CA ALA A 194 -49.23 -63.89 -1.09
C ALA A 194 -49.77 -65.02 -0.18
N SER A 195 -50.15 -64.69 1.07
CA SER A 195 -50.72 -65.67 2.02
C SER A 195 -52.11 -66.19 1.61
N LYS A 196 -52.90 -65.38 0.89
CA LYS A 196 -54.24 -65.73 0.41
C LYS A 196 -54.25 -66.40 -0.97
N GLY A 197 -53.07 -66.65 -1.57
CA GLY A 197 -52.96 -67.24 -2.92
C GLY A 197 -53.55 -66.37 -4.03
N GLN A 198 -53.76 -65.09 -3.78
CA GLN A 198 -54.22 -64.12 -4.77
C GLN A 198 -53.00 -63.62 -5.58
N PRO A 199 -53.15 -63.30 -6.88
CA PRO A 199 -52.08 -62.72 -7.67
C PRO A 199 -51.58 -61.43 -6.98
N GLU A 200 -50.27 -61.19 -7.04
CA GLU A 200 -49.65 -60.01 -6.45
C GLU A 200 -50.37 -58.76 -6.98
N PRO A 201 -50.89 -57.86 -6.11
CA PRO A 201 -51.69 -56.74 -6.57
C PRO A 201 -50.87 -55.85 -7.49
N GLU A 202 -51.28 -55.69 -8.76
CA GLU A 202 -50.55 -54.89 -9.77
C GLU A 202 -50.52 -53.38 -9.43
N ASP A 203 -51.42 -52.92 -8.56
CA ASP A 203 -51.58 -51.52 -8.15
C ASP A 203 -50.97 -51.21 -6.76
N VAL A 204 -49.88 -51.86 -6.35
CA VAL A 204 -49.10 -51.31 -5.21
C VAL A 204 -48.36 -50.09 -5.73
N PRO A 205 -48.74 -48.84 -5.36
CA PRO A 205 -48.07 -47.67 -5.90
C PRO A 205 -46.59 -47.78 -5.52
N LEU A 206 -45.71 -47.68 -6.51
CA LEU A 206 -44.28 -47.46 -6.28
C LEU A 206 -44.14 -46.34 -5.23
N PRO A 207 -43.18 -46.43 -4.28
CA PRO A 207 -42.99 -45.37 -3.30
C PRO A 207 -42.93 -44.04 -4.03
N LEU A 208 -43.94 -43.19 -3.84
CA LEU A 208 -44.03 -41.88 -4.46
C LEU A 208 -42.68 -41.19 -4.23
N GLU A 209 -42.02 -40.76 -5.31
CA GLU A 209 -40.80 -39.96 -5.18
C GLU A 209 -41.08 -38.83 -4.18
N PRO A 210 -40.23 -38.66 -3.16
CA PRO A 210 -40.52 -37.71 -2.10
C PRO A 210 -40.68 -36.33 -2.73
N ALA A 211 -41.84 -35.71 -2.50
CA ALA A 211 -42.05 -34.33 -2.86
C ALA A 211 -40.86 -33.52 -2.33
N PRO A 212 -40.25 -32.63 -3.14
CA PRO A 212 -39.05 -31.91 -2.73
C PRO A 212 -39.33 -31.20 -1.40
N PRO A 213 -38.40 -31.28 -0.43
CA PRO A 213 -38.64 -30.75 0.90
C PRO A 213 -39.06 -29.28 0.82
N PRO A 214 -40.06 -28.86 1.61
CA PRO A 214 -40.62 -27.52 1.49
C PRO A 214 -39.54 -26.47 1.74
N LYS A 215 -39.51 -25.45 0.87
CA LYS A 215 -38.55 -24.34 0.97
C LYS A 215 -38.85 -23.53 2.23
N ILE A 216 -38.01 -23.68 3.25
CA ILE A 216 -38.11 -22.88 4.48
C ILE A 216 -37.73 -21.43 4.17
N GLN A 217 -38.58 -20.50 4.57
CA GLN A 217 -38.33 -19.06 4.46
C GLN A 217 -38.58 -18.41 5.83
N VAL A 218 -37.78 -17.40 6.17
CA VAL A 218 -37.89 -16.69 7.45
C VAL A 218 -38.14 -15.21 7.17
N GLY A 219 -39.25 -14.67 7.69
CA GLY A 219 -39.56 -13.25 7.55
C GLY A 219 -40.98 -12.90 7.99
N GLY A 220 -41.13 -11.73 8.62
CA GLY A 220 -42.42 -11.19 9.09
C GLY A 220 -43.03 -10.17 8.13
N ALA A 221 -43.97 -9.36 8.62
CA ALA A 221 -44.72 -8.38 7.82
C ALA A 221 -43.89 -7.19 7.29
N ARG A 222 -42.62 -7.06 7.69
CA ARG A 222 -41.71 -6.00 7.22
C ARG A 222 -40.53 -6.60 6.47
N GLY A 223 -40.33 -6.12 5.24
CA GLY A 223 -39.15 -6.42 4.42
C GLY A 223 -39.20 -7.73 3.64
N ALA A 224 -38.13 -7.97 2.88
CA ALA A 224 -37.96 -9.20 2.12
C ALA A 224 -37.69 -10.39 3.05
N LYS A 225 -38.26 -11.55 2.71
CA LYS A 225 -38.02 -12.79 3.43
C LYS A 225 -36.58 -13.27 3.19
N ILE A 226 -35.94 -13.80 4.23
CA ILE A 226 -34.63 -14.43 4.16
C ILE A 226 -34.82 -15.88 3.70
N GLY A 227 -34.27 -16.19 2.54
CA GLY A 227 -34.16 -17.56 2.02
C GLY A 227 -32.83 -18.20 2.44
N PHE A 228 -32.83 -19.52 2.61
CA PHE A 228 -31.58 -20.28 2.78
C PHE A 228 -30.95 -20.57 1.41
N ARG A 229 -29.64 -20.34 1.29
CA ARG A 229 -28.85 -20.70 0.11
C ARG A 229 -27.98 -21.90 0.43
N THR A 230 -27.92 -22.85 -0.51
CA THR A 230 -26.95 -23.94 -0.46
C THR A 230 -25.61 -23.42 -0.99
N GLU A 231 -24.57 -23.52 -0.17
CA GLU A 231 -23.19 -23.26 -0.57
C GLU A 231 -22.43 -24.58 -0.56
N THR A 232 -21.76 -24.89 -1.67
CA THR A 232 -20.93 -26.08 -1.79
C THR A 232 -19.53 -25.72 -1.32
N ILE A 233 -19.16 -26.18 -0.12
CA ILE A 233 -17.82 -26.02 0.44
C ILE A 233 -17.05 -27.31 0.20
N ALA A 234 -15.92 -27.21 -0.51
CA ALA A 234 -15.00 -28.33 -0.66
C ALA A 234 -14.15 -28.48 0.62
N VAL A 235 -14.27 -29.61 1.31
CA VAL A 235 -13.40 -29.97 2.43
C VAL A 235 -12.28 -30.84 1.87
N ILE A 236 -11.04 -30.43 2.07
CA ILE A 236 -9.86 -31.18 1.62
C ILE A 236 -9.59 -32.30 2.65
N GLU A 237 -9.90 -33.54 2.29
CA GLU A 237 -9.60 -34.71 3.13
C GLU A 237 -8.14 -35.17 2.97
N ASP A 238 -7.62 -35.13 1.74
CA ASP A 238 -6.22 -35.42 1.42
C ASP A 238 -5.55 -34.19 0.78
N TYR A 239 -4.69 -33.55 1.57
CA TYR A 239 -3.95 -32.38 1.14
C TYR A 239 -2.95 -32.67 0.01
N ALA A 240 -2.29 -33.83 0.03
CA ALA A 240 -1.28 -34.18 -0.97
C ALA A 240 -1.93 -34.40 -2.34
N ALA A 241 -3.06 -35.11 -2.38
CA ALA A 241 -3.82 -35.31 -3.61
C ALA A 241 -4.38 -33.99 -4.16
N ALA A 242 -4.92 -33.12 -3.29
CA ALA A 242 -5.43 -31.81 -3.70
C ALA A 242 -4.31 -30.90 -4.24
N LEU A 243 -3.14 -30.90 -3.61
CA LEU A 243 -1.99 -30.12 -4.07
C LEU A 243 -1.46 -30.63 -5.41
N GLN A 244 -1.43 -31.94 -5.64
CA GLN A 244 -1.08 -32.51 -6.94
C GLN A 244 -2.07 -32.08 -8.03
N HIS A 245 -3.38 -32.09 -7.74
CA HIS A 245 -4.41 -31.67 -8.68
C HIS A 245 -4.28 -30.18 -9.05
N PHE A 246 -3.96 -29.31 -8.08
CA PHE A 246 -3.80 -27.87 -8.30
C PHE A 246 -2.36 -27.42 -8.57
N ALA A 247 -1.39 -28.34 -8.69
CA ALA A 247 0.04 -28.02 -8.83
C ALA A 247 0.33 -27.10 -10.03
N GLU A 248 -0.40 -27.30 -11.13
CA GLU A 248 -0.22 -26.54 -12.37
C GLU A 248 -1.01 -25.22 -12.42
N HIS A 249 -1.86 -24.95 -11.41
CA HIS A 249 -2.69 -23.76 -11.35
C HIS A 249 -1.86 -22.48 -11.15
N GLU A 250 -2.17 -21.41 -11.87
CA GLU A 250 -1.40 -20.16 -11.85
C GLU A 250 -1.27 -19.55 -10.44
N GLU A 251 -2.32 -19.62 -9.64
CA GLU A 251 -2.30 -19.09 -8.27
C GLU A 251 -1.34 -19.85 -7.35
N ILE A 252 -1.24 -21.18 -7.51
CA ILE A 252 -0.30 -22.01 -6.75
C ILE A 252 1.14 -21.70 -7.18
N LYS A 253 1.40 -21.60 -8.48
CA LYS A 253 2.71 -21.19 -9.01
C LYS A 253 3.15 -19.81 -8.49
N SER A 254 2.24 -18.84 -8.50
CA SER A 254 2.48 -17.49 -7.96
C SER A 254 2.76 -17.52 -6.46
N CYS A 255 2.03 -18.35 -5.71
CA CYS A 255 2.25 -18.53 -4.28
C CYS A 255 3.63 -19.15 -4.00
N ILE A 256 3.99 -20.23 -4.71
CA ILE A 256 5.29 -20.91 -4.61
C ILE A 256 6.43 -19.94 -4.97
N GLN A 257 6.30 -19.14 -6.03
CA GLN A 257 7.31 -18.15 -6.41
C GLN A 257 7.51 -17.09 -5.32
N LYS A 258 6.44 -16.63 -4.67
CA LYS A 258 6.53 -15.68 -3.54
C LYS A 258 7.24 -16.32 -2.34
N LEU A 259 6.95 -17.58 -2.03
CA LEU A 259 7.62 -18.33 -0.98
C LEU A 259 9.10 -18.56 -1.30
N ALA A 260 9.42 -18.95 -2.53
CA ALA A 260 10.79 -19.12 -3.02
C ALA A 260 11.60 -17.81 -2.91
N ASN A 261 11.02 -16.68 -3.32
CA ASN A 261 11.67 -15.37 -3.19
C ASN A 261 11.93 -14.98 -1.72
N ARG A 262 11.02 -15.32 -0.80
CA ARG A 262 11.21 -15.08 0.64
C ARG A 262 12.31 -15.97 1.21
N ALA A 263 12.29 -17.26 0.88
CA ALA A 263 13.32 -18.21 1.29
C ALA A 263 14.71 -17.84 0.74
N ALA A 264 14.78 -17.41 -0.52
CA ALA A 264 16.01 -16.91 -1.15
C ALA A 264 16.55 -15.66 -0.46
N LYS A 265 15.68 -14.71 -0.08
CA LYS A 265 16.06 -13.54 0.72
C LYS A 265 16.56 -13.91 2.12
N ALA A 266 15.99 -14.96 2.73
CA ALA A 266 16.40 -15.49 4.02
C ALA A 266 17.66 -16.38 3.95
N GLY A 267 18.22 -16.61 2.76
CA GLY A 267 19.42 -17.43 2.56
C GLY A 267 19.17 -18.95 2.66
N MET A 268 17.92 -19.40 2.62
CA MET A 268 17.55 -20.81 2.67
C MET A 268 17.61 -21.42 1.26
N GLN A 269 18.25 -22.59 1.14
CA GLN A 269 18.24 -23.36 -0.11
C GLN A 269 16.91 -24.08 -0.27
N VAL A 270 16.14 -23.72 -1.31
CA VAL A 270 14.89 -24.40 -1.68
C VAL A 270 15.17 -25.32 -2.86
N PRO A 271 14.86 -26.63 -2.77
CA PRO A 271 14.98 -27.55 -3.89
C PRO A 271 14.23 -27.05 -5.14
N GLY A 272 14.88 -27.07 -6.30
CA GLY A 272 14.30 -26.64 -7.57
C GLY A 272 14.32 -25.12 -7.83
N VAL A 273 14.86 -24.30 -6.92
CA VAL A 273 14.96 -22.84 -7.09
C VAL A 273 16.41 -22.43 -7.39
N LYS A 274 16.61 -21.79 -8.54
CA LYS A 274 17.87 -21.12 -8.87
C LYS A 274 17.83 -19.69 -8.33
N ILE A 275 18.73 -19.35 -7.40
CA ILE A 275 18.84 -18.01 -6.82
C ILE A 275 19.82 -17.18 -7.65
N GLU A 276 19.33 -16.15 -8.34
CA GLU A 276 20.18 -15.18 -9.06
C GLU A 276 20.19 -13.84 -8.33
N LYS A 277 21.39 -13.33 -8.03
CA LYS A 277 21.58 -12.02 -7.38
C LYS A 277 21.75 -10.95 -8.45
N VAL A 278 20.71 -10.16 -8.68
CA VAL A 278 20.75 -9.00 -9.57
C VAL A 278 20.95 -7.74 -8.73
N GLN A 279 21.99 -6.96 -9.02
CA GLN A 279 22.15 -5.64 -8.45
C GLN A 279 21.26 -4.66 -9.21
N LYS A 280 20.35 -4.01 -8.50
CA LYS A 280 19.53 -2.93 -9.03
C LYS A 280 19.78 -1.71 -8.15
N ALA A 281 20.06 -0.56 -8.76
CA ALA A 281 20.22 0.71 -8.05
C ALA A 281 18.93 1.01 -7.24
N VAL A 282 19.11 1.46 -6.00
CA VAL A 282 18.03 1.89 -5.09
C VAL A 282 17.96 3.41 -5.11
#